data_AF-A0A8H6HCQ9-F1
#
_entry.id   AF-A0A8H6HCQ9-F1
#
_cell.length_a   1.000
_cell.length_b   1.000
_cell.length_c   1.000
_cell.angle_alpha   90.00
_cell.angle_beta   90.00
_cell.angle_gamma   90.00
#
_symmetry.space_group_name_H-M   'P 1'
#
loop_
_entity.id
_entity.type
_entity.pdbx_description
1 polymer ?
#
loop_
_entity_poly.entity_id
_entity_poly.type
_entity_poly.pdbx_seq_one_letter_code
_entity_poly.pdbx_strand_id
1 'polypeptide(L)'
;SPCYAHFVMPPKIQVESDGNVLYGFTCKAHPSITLWRARHDTGTSNLQRHFRSCAPSDGPEAAAMAAYVSGSKYRKARHRFKVLMWIARRRRPYTIIADPELLEIFTDLHGPCQSPSPSTISRDMKEAHKVTKEALVSRLAAVSGKVHIVADGWTSPNTISFIGVVVQY
;
A
#
# COMPACT_ATOMS: atom_id res chain seq x y z
N SER A 1 8.28 -31.45 -16.97
CA SER A 1 8.34 -30.35 -15.97
C SER A 1 7.92 -30.89 -14.61
N PRO A 2 8.61 -30.56 -13.50
CA PRO A 2 8.31 -31.06 -12.15
C PRO A 2 6.88 -30.76 -11.67
N CYS A 3 6.23 -29.72 -12.21
CA CYS A 3 4.88 -29.30 -11.81
C CYS A 3 3.81 -30.37 -12.07
N TYR A 4 3.98 -31.24 -13.07
CA TYR A 4 2.99 -32.28 -13.38
C TYR A 4 2.88 -33.35 -12.28
N ALA A 5 3.93 -33.55 -11.48
CA ALA A 5 3.90 -34.51 -10.36
C ALA A 5 2.89 -34.11 -9.26
N HIS A 6 2.53 -32.82 -9.18
CA HIS A 6 1.57 -32.28 -8.22
C HIS A 6 0.10 -32.55 -8.60
N PHE A 7 -0.16 -32.96 -9.84
CA PHE A 7 -1.49 -33.24 -10.35
C PHE A 7 -1.69 -34.75 -10.52
N VAL A 8 -2.95 -35.19 -10.45
CA VAL A 8 -3.34 -36.57 -10.71
C VAL A 8 -3.09 -36.89 -12.19
N MET A 9 -2.42 -38.01 -12.45
CA MET A 9 -2.13 -38.53 -13.79
C MET A 9 -2.79 -39.90 -13.95
N PRO A 10 -3.38 -40.22 -15.12
CA PRO A 10 -3.53 -39.37 -16.30
C PRO A 10 -4.56 -38.23 -16.10
N PRO A 11 -4.43 -37.09 -16.82
CA PRO A 11 -5.38 -35.99 -16.72
C PRO A 11 -6.75 -36.40 -17.27
N LYS A 12 -7.81 -35.75 -16.79
CA LYS A 12 -9.16 -35.95 -17.32
C LYS A 12 -9.22 -35.41 -18.74
N ILE A 13 -9.88 -36.12 -19.65
CA ILE A 13 -10.03 -35.69 -21.04
C ILE A 13 -11.50 -35.35 -21.26
N GLN A 14 -11.75 -34.15 -21.77
CA GLN A 14 -13.08 -33.71 -22.18
C GLN A 14 -13.03 -33.25 -23.64
N VAL A 15 -14.00 -33.71 -24.43
CA VAL A 15 -14.17 -33.29 -25.82
C VAL A 15 -15.39 -32.37 -25.87
N GLU A 16 -15.19 -31.13 -26.32
CA GLU A 16 -16.27 -30.16 -26.50
C GLU A 16 -17.06 -30.44 -27.80
N SER A 17 -18.27 -29.90 -27.90
CA SER A 17 -19.16 -30.05 -29.07
C SER A 17 -18.49 -29.67 -30.40
N ASP A 18 -17.52 -28.76 -30.33
CA ASP A 18 -16.85 -28.17 -31.48
C ASP A 18 -15.59 -28.97 -31.90
N GLY A 19 -15.38 -30.14 -31.28
CA GLY A 19 -14.24 -31.04 -31.54
C GLY A 19 -12.95 -30.67 -30.80
N ASN A 20 -12.96 -29.60 -30.01
CA ASN A 20 -11.82 -29.22 -29.16
C ASN A 20 -11.62 -30.20 -28.00
N VAL A 21 -10.36 -30.57 -27.75
CA VAL A 21 -10.00 -31.49 -26.66
C VAL A 21 -9.33 -30.72 -25.53
N LEU A 22 -9.86 -30.87 -24.32
CA LEU A 22 -9.34 -30.29 -23.08
C LEU A 22 -8.75 -31.37 -22.16
N TYR A 23 -7.62 -31.05 -21.54
CA TYR A 23 -6.98 -31.82 -20.48
C TYR A 23 -7.20 -31.14 -19.12
N GLY A 24 -7.80 -31.88 -18.18
CA GLY A 24 -8.09 -31.46 -16.81
C GLY A 24 -7.06 -32.03 -15.83
N PHE A 25 -6.25 -31.15 -15.25
CA PHE A 25 -5.27 -31.49 -14.23
C PHE A 25 -5.85 -31.20 -12.84
N THR A 26 -6.26 -32.25 -12.12
CA THR A 26 -6.77 -32.15 -10.75
C THR A 26 -5.61 -32.15 -9.75
N CYS A 27 -5.63 -31.22 -8.80
CA CYS A 27 -4.62 -31.11 -7.75
C CYS A 27 -4.69 -32.30 -6.78
N LYS A 28 -3.53 -32.88 -6.43
CA LYS A 28 -3.46 -33.97 -5.43
C LYS A 28 -3.76 -33.50 -4.00
N ALA A 29 -3.33 -32.28 -3.65
CA ALA A 29 -3.53 -31.72 -2.31
C ALA A 29 -4.93 -31.12 -2.11
N HIS A 30 -5.55 -30.59 -3.17
CA HIS A 30 -6.89 -30.02 -3.15
C HIS A 30 -7.73 -30.62 -4.29
N PRO A 31 -8.37 -31.78 -4.07
CA PRO A 31 -9.13 -32.49 -5.11
C PRO A 31 -10.30 -31.69 -5.71
N SER A 32 -10.75 -30.61 -5.03
CA SER A 32 -11.76 -29.69 -5.52
C SER A 32 -11.27 -28.75 -6.64
N ILE A 33 -9.95 -28.64 -6.85
CA ILE A 33 -9.37 -27.75 -7.84
C ILE A 33 -8.92 -28.57 -9.06
N THR A 34 -9.51 -28.26 -10.22
CA THR A 34 -9.10 -28.81 -11.51
C THR A 34 -8.80 -27.69 -12.49
N LEU A 35 -7.62 -27.75 -13.10
CA LEU A 35 -7.18 -26.78 -14.11
C LEU A 35 -7.32 -27.39 -15.50
N TRP A 36 -8.13 -26.75 -16.35
CA TRP A 36 -8.38 -27.20 -17.72
C TRP A 36 -7.45 -26.50 -18.71
N ARG A 37 -6.99 -27.24 -19.72
CA ARG A 37 -6.10 -26.75 -20.77
C ARG A 37 -6.46 -27.34 -22.13
N ALA A 38 -6.41 -26.52 -23.17
CA ALA A 38 -6.60 -27.02 -24.53
C ALA A 38 -5.43 -27.90 -24.98
N ARG A 39 -5.70 -28.90 -25.82
CA ARG A 39 -4.68 -29.84 -26.33
C ARG A 39 -3.50 -29.14 -27.01
N HIS A 40 -3.73 -28.01 -27.67
CA HIS A 40 -2.71 -27.26 -28.41
C HIS A 40 -1.97 -26.22 -27.54
N ASP A 41 -2.34 -26.05 -26.26
CA ASP A 41 -1.64 -25.16 -25.33
C ASP A 41 -0.38 -25.86 -24.77
N THR A 42 0.79 -25.30 -25.08
CA THR A 42 2.09 -25.80 -24.64
C THR A 42 2.64 -25.10 -23.38
N GLY A 43 1.98 -24.05 -22.89
CA GLY A 43 2.45 -23.22 -21.77
C GLY A 43 2.12 -23.77 -20.37
N THR A 44 3.13 -24.00 -19.52
CA THR A 44 2.91 -24.55 -18.16
C THR A 44 2.59 -23.49 -17.09
N SER A 45 2.34 -22.24 -17.47
CA SER A 45 2.30 -21.09 -16.56
C SER A 45 1.17 -21.17 -15.53
N ASN A 46 -0.01 -21.66 -15.91
CA ASN A 46 -1.16 -21.83 -15.03
C ASN A 46 -0.95 -22.96 -14.00
N LEU A 47 -0.45 -24.12 -14.45
CA LEU A 47 -0.11 -25.27 -13.60
C LEU A 47 0.98 -24.89 -12.60
N GLN A 48 1.99 -24.15 -13.05
CA GLN A 48 3.12 -23.74 -12.22
C GLN A 48 2.73 -22.67 -11.20
N ARG A 49 1.83 -21.74 -11.56
CA ARG A 49 1.25 -20.77 -10.62
C ARG A 49 0.51 -21.48 -9.49
N HIS A 50 -0.36 -22.44 -9.83
CA HIS A 50 -1.08 -23.21 -8.84
C HIS A 50 -0.14 -24.03 -7.97
N PHE A 51 0.80 -24.76 -8.55
CA PHE A 51 1.81 -25.54 -7.82
C PHE A 51 2.54 -24.70 -6.76
N ARG A 52 3.00 -23.49 -7.12
CA ARG A 52 3.70 -22.58 -6.20
C ARG A 52 2.81 -22.04 -5.08
N SER A 53 1.52 -21.83 -5.33
CA SER A 53 0.57 -21.39 -4.30
C SER A 53 0.08 -22.54 -3.42
N CYS A 54 0.08 -23.76 -3.95
CA CYS A 54 -0.55 -24.92 -3.34
C CYS A 54 0.41 -25.75 -2.49
N ALA A 55 1.72 -25.73 -2.79
CA ALA A 55 2.73 -26.30 -1.92
C ALA A 55 3.05 -25.28 -0.80
N PRO A 56 2.67 -25.52 0.47
CA PRO A 56 3.25 -24.76 1.55
C PRO A 56 4.77 -24.99 1.53
N SER A 57 5.54 -23.93 1.67
CA SER A 57 6.98 -24.03 1.92
C SER A 57 7.16 -24.61 3.32
N ASP A 58 7.20 -25.94 3.41
CA ASP A 58 7.31 -26.67 4.68
C ASP A 58 8.75 -26.57 5.22
N GLY A 59 8.99 -25.49 5.96
CA GLY A 59 10.18 -25.34 6.79
C GLY A 59 9.85 -24.54 8.04
N PRO A 60 10.40 -24.88 9.22
CA PRO A 60 10.25 -24.08 10.43
C PRO A 60 10.75 -22.63 10.23
N GLU A 61 11.70 -22.40 9.33
CA GLU A 61 12.12 -21.06 8.89
C GLU A 61 11.01 -20.30 8.13
N ALA A 62 10.24 -20.96 7.27
CA ALA A 62 9.14 -20.31 6.53
C ALA A 62 7.96 -19.99 7.47
N ALA A 63 7.68 -20.86 8.44
CA ALA A 63 6.70 -20.61 9.49
C ALA A 63 7.16 -19.49 10.47
N ALA A 64 8.44 -19.46 10.84
CA ALA A 64 9.03 -18.39 11.65
C ALA A 64 9.06 -17.05 10.90
N MET A 65 9.39 -17.07 9.60
CA MET A 65 9.29 -15.90 8.72
C MET A 65 7.85 -15.44 8.57
N ALA A 66 6.88 -16.35 8.40
CA ALA A 66 5.46 -16.02 8.35
C ALA A 66 4.95 -15.44 9.67
N ALA A 67 5.41 -15.97 10.82
CA ALA A 67 5.08 -15.45 12.14
C ALA A 67 5.71 -14.06 12.39
N TYR A 68 6.96 -13.85 11.98
CA TYR A 68 7.64 -12.55 12.01
C TYR A 68 6.95 -11.50 11.10
N VAL A 69 6.58 -11.91 9.89
CA VAL A 69 5.81 -11.10 8.94
C VAL A 69 4.39 -10.81 9.48
N SER A 70 3.78 -11.74 10.21
CA SER A 70 2.48 -11.51 10.88
C SER A 70 2.55 -10.44 11.98
N GLY A 71 3.73 -10.21 12.57
CA GLY A 71 3.97 -9.17 13.56
C GLY A 71 4.06 -7.75 12.97
N SER A 72 4.35 -7.64 11.67
CA SER A 72 4.44 -6.35 11.00
C SER A 72 3.06 -5.75 10.75
N LYS A 73 2.69 -4.73 11.55
CA LYS A 73 1.50 -3.88 11.30
C LYS A 73 1.73 -2.86 10.17
N TYR A 74 2.83 -2.98 9.42
CA TYR A 74 3.17 -2.03 8.35
C TYR A 74 2.18 -2.15 7.20
N ARG A 75 1.62 -1.02 6.81
CA ARG A 75 0.88 -0.85 5.55
C ARG A 75 1.35 0.47 4.94
N LYS A 76 1.78 0.45 3.68
CA LYS A 76 2.32 1.63 2.98
C LYS A 76 1.44 2.87 3.12
N ALA A 77 0.13 2.72 2.86
CA ALA A 77 -0.84 3.82 3.00
C ALA A 77 -0.92 4.36 4.44
N ARG A 78 -0.92 3.46 5.44
CA ARG A 78 -0.96 3.84 6.86
C ARG A 78 0.33 4.54 7.30
N HIS A 79 1.48 4.06 6.84
CA HIS A 79 2.77 4.69 7.10
C HIS A 79 2.82 6.10 6.52
N ARG A 80 2.47 6.25 5.23
CA ARG A 80 2.38 7.56 4.55
C ARG A 80 1.49 8.55 5.31
N PHE A 81 0.29 8.11 5.71
CA PHE A 81 -0.63 8.95 6.49
C PHE A 81 -0.04 9.35 7.85
N LYS A 82 0.58 8.42 8.59
CA LYS A 82 1.23 8.73 9.87
C LYS A 82 2.37 9.74 9.73
N VAL A 83 3.18 9.60 8.68
CA VAL A 83 4.27 10.53 8.38
C VAL A 83 3.72 11.92 8.07
N LEU A 84 2.69 12.02 7.22
CA LEU A 84 2.00 13.27 6.93
C LEU A 84 1.49 13.94 8.21
N MET A 85 0.79 13.19 9.07
CA MET A 85 0.26 13.71 10.33
C MET A 85 1.35 14.15 11.29
N TRP A 86 2.46 13.42 11.38
CA TRP A 86 3.61 13.80 12.19
C TRP A 86 4.21 15.12 11.71
N ILE A 87 4.44 15.25 10.40
CA ILE A 87 4.97 16.47 9.77
C ILE A 87 4.04 17.66 10.03
N ALA A 88 2.73 17.50 9.78
CA ALA A 88 1.73 18.54 9.99
C ALA A 88 1.73 19.02 11.45
N ARG A 89 1.65 18.09 12.41
CA ARG A 89 1.52 18.40 13.84
C ARG A 89 2.79 18.98 14.45
N ARG A 90 3.96 18.61 13.93
CA ARG A 90 5.26 19.03 14.45
C ARG A 90 5.93 20.11 13.61
N ARG A 91 5.23 20.65 12.59
CA ARG A 91 5.72 21.71 11.69
C ARG A 91 7.08 21.38 11.09
N ARG A 92 7.26 20.11 10.67
CA ARG A 92 8.52 19.67 10.07
C ARG A 92 8.60 20.05 8.59
N PRO A 93 9.80 20.34 8.06
CA PRO A 93 9.97 20.50 6.63
C PRO A 93 9.67 19.19 5.91
N TYR A 94 9.14 19.25 4.69
CA TYR A 94 8.83 18.03 3.92
C TYR A 94 10.07 17.25 3.51
N THR A 95 11.23 17.89 3.48
CA THR A 95 12.50 17.26 3.12
C THR A 95 12.98 16.27 4.17
N ILE A 96 12.52 16.37 5.43
CA ILE A 96 12.96 15.49 6.54
C ILE A 96 12.79 14.00 6.23
N ILE A 97 11.82 13.63 5.38
CA ILE A 97 11.58 12.21 5.05
C ILE A 97 12.59 11.65 4.05
N ALA A 98 13.47 12.49 3.52
CA ALA A 98 14.57 12.12 2.64
C ALA A 98 15.91 12.02 3.40
N ASP A 99 15.92 12.36 4.69
CA ASP A 99 17.11 12.25 5.53
C ASP A 99 17.52 10.78 5.64
N PRO A 100 18.78 10.42 5.29
CA PRO A 100 19.24 9.04 5.27
C PRO A 100 19.05 8.32 6.61
N GLU A 101 19.34 9.00 7.73
CA GLU A 101 19.27 8.45 9.08
C GLU A 101 17.82 8.12 9.48
N LEU A 102 16.86 8.94 9.05
CA LEU A 102 15.44 8.65 9.29
C LEU A 102 14.95 7.46 8.46
N LEU A 103 15.42 7.35 7.22
CA LEU A 103 15.11 6.22 6.35
C LEU A 103 15.69 4.92 6.91
N GLU A 104 16.91 4.95 7.44
CA GLU A 104 17.56 3.83 8.11
C GLU A 104 16.72 3.35 9.31
N ILE A 105 16.29 4.28 10.18
CA ILE A 105 15.39 3.96 11.31
C ILE A 105 14.08 3.30 10.82
N PHE A 106 13.52 3.76 9.69
CA PHE A 106 12.31 3.14 9.13
C PHE A 106 12.54 1.73 8.59
N THR A 107 13.71 1.47 8.03
CA THR A 107 14.08 0.14 7.51
C THR A 107 14.50 -0.83 8.61
N ASP A 108 15.14 -0.36 9.68
CA ASP A 108 15.50 -1.19 10.85
C ASP A 108 14.27 -1.82 11.50
N LEU A 109 13.17 -1.06 11.54
CA LEU A 109 11.89 -1.52 12.08
C LEU A 109 11.11 -2.40 11.09
N HIS A 110 11.39 -2.28 9.79
CA HIS A 110 10.73 -3.05 8.73
C HIS A 110 11.50 -2.95 7.41
N GLY A 111 12.25 -3.99 7.04
CA GLY A 111 13.10 -3.99 5.83
C GLY A 111 12.39 -3.55 4.53
N PRO A 112 11.14 -3.98 4.24
CA PRO A 112 10.41 -3.51 3.06
C PRO A 112 9.68 -2.17 3.24
N CYS A 113 10.07 -1.33 4.21
CA CYS A 113 9.43 -0.03 4.44
C CYS A 113 9.68 0.91 3.25
N GLN A 114 8.59 1.35 2.61
CA GLN A 114 8.61 2.38 1.57
C GLN A 114 8.16 3.71 2.16
N SER A 115 9.12 4.63 2.34
CA SER A 115 8.84 6.01 2.73
C SER A 115 8.37 6.84 1.53
N PRO A 116 7.39 7.75 1.69
CA PRO A 116 6.98 8.67 0.62
C PRO A 116 8.06 9.70 0.31
N SER A 117 8.06 10.26 -0.92
CA SER A 117 8.95 11.37 -1.29
C SER A 117 8.47 12.73 -0.76
N PRO A 118 9.34 13.78 -0.69
CA PRO A 118 8.93 15.09 -0.18
C PRO A 118 7.81 15.71 -1.02
N SER A 119 7.88 15.49 -2.33
CA SER A 119 6.84 15.89 -3.30
C SER A 119 5.52 15.17 -3.08
N THR A 120 5.56 13.91 -2.63
CA THR A 120 4.37 13.13 -2.28
C THR A 120 3.73 13.69 -1.01
N ILE A 121 4.51 13.93 0.04
CA ILE A 121 4.00 14.56 1.27
C ILE A 121 3.43 15.95 1.00
N SER A 122 4.08 16.76 0.16
CA SER A 122 3.58 18.09 -0.21
C SER A 122 2.21 18.02 -0.89
N ARG A 123 2.00 17.07 -1.82
CA ARG A 123 0.68 16.85 -2.45
C ARG A 123 -0.37 16.43 -1.43
N ASP A 124 -0.03 15.49 -0.55
CA ASP A 124 -0.96 15.02 0.48
C ASP A 124 -1.33 16.10 1.48
N MET A 125 -0.38 16.97 1.82
CA MET A 125 -0.64 18.11 2.70
C MET A 125 -1.64 19.08 2.08
N LYS A 126 -1.54 19.32 0.76
CA LYS A 126 -2.51 20.16 0.04
C LYS A 126 -3.91 19.53 0.06
N GLU A 127 -4.01 18.23 -0.13
CA GLU A 127 -5.28 17.50 -0.06
C GLU A 127 -5.86 17.54 1.36
N ALA A 128 -5.05 17.24 2.37
CA ALA A 128 -5.46 17.33 3.77
C ALA A 128 -5.88 18.75 4.16
N HIS A 129 -5.17 19.77 3.67
CA HIS A 129 -5.54 21.17 3.87
C HIS A 129 -6.89 21.49 3.23
N LYS A 130 -7.16 21.04 2.00
CA LYS A 130 -8.45 21.24 1.33
C LYS A 130 -9.60 20.67 2.15
N VAL A 131 -9.50 19.41 2.55
CA VAL A 131 -10.53 18.73 3.37
C VAL A 131 -10.70 19.42 4.73
N THR A 132 -9.59 19.79 5.38
CA THR A 132 -9.63 20.44 6.70
C THR A 132 -10.21 21.86 6.60
N LYS A 133 -9.94 22.57 5.51
CA LYS A 133 -10.48 23.92 5.26
C LYS A 133 -12.01 23.89 5.16
N GLU A 134 -12.59 22.93 4.45
CA GLU A 134 -14.05 22.78 4.34
C GLU A 134 -14.70 22.54 5.71
N ALA A 135 -14.10 21.68 6.53
CA ALA A 135 -14.52 21.45 7.91
C ALA A 135 -14.37 22.70 8.79
N LEU A 136 -13.28 23.45 8.62
CA LEU A 136 -13.00 24.67 9.38
C LEU A 136 -13.95 25.81 9.01
N VAL A 137 -14.31 25.97 7.73
CA VAL A 137 -15.33 26.92 7.28
C VAL A 137 -16.67 26.62 7.94
N SER A 138 -17.08 25.35 7.91
CA SER A 138 -18.32 24.91 8.55
C SER A 138 -18.33 25.20 10.05
N ARG A 139 -17.18 24.94 10.71
CA ARG A 139 -17.01 25.22 12.15
C ARG A 139 -17.05 26.71 12.46
N LEU A 140 -16.40 27.56 11.66
CA LEU A 140 -16.41 29.01 11.83
C LEU A 140 -17.79 29.62 11.60
N ALA A 141 -18.53 29.13 10.60
CA ALA A 141 -19.90 29.59 10.31
C ALA A 141 -20.90 29.25 11.43
N ALA A 142 -20.62 28.21 12.21
CA ALA A 142 -21.46 27.77 13.32
C ALA A 142 -21.17 28.50 14.65
N VAL A 143 -20.18 29.39 14.71
CA VAL A 143 -19.85 30.11 15.94
C VAL A 143 -20.95 31.10 16.31
N SER A 144 -21.62 30.86 17.44
CA SER A 144 -22.53 31.84 18.04
C SER A 144 -21.73 32.89 18.81
N GLY A 145 -21.28 33.94 18.13
CA GLY A 145 -20.48 34.98 18.77
C GLY A 145 -19.75 35.90 17.81
N LYS A 146 -18.75 36.61 18.34
CA LYS A 146 -17.87 37.46 17.55
C LYS A 146 -16.62 36.67 17.16
N VAL A 147 -16.20 36.84 15.92
CA VAL A 147 -14.93 36.33 15.41
C VAL A 147 -13.94 37.48 15.37
N HIS A 148 -12.84 37.34 16.11
CA HIS A 148 -11.76 38.31 16.14
C HIS A 148 -10.71 37.95 15.08
N ILE A 149 -10.34 38.93 14.26
CA ILE A 149 -9.31 38.79 13.24
C ILE A 149 -8.12 39.64 13.66
N VAL A 150 -6.96 39.02 13.81
CA VAL A 150 -5.68 39.66 14.07
C VAL A 150 -4.87 39.61 12.78
N ALA A 151 -4.50 40.77 12.26
CA ALA A 151 -3.64 40.89 11.09
C ALA A 151 -2.30 41.51 11.52
N ASP A 152 -1.20 40.86 11.16
CA ASP A 152 0.16 41.32 11.42
C ASP A 152 0.92 41.43 10.09
N GLY A 153 1.41 42.63 9.77
CA GLY A 153 2.11 42.91 8.52
C GLY A 153 3.56 43.26 8.80
N TRP A 154 4.50 42.56 8.19
CA TRP A 154 5.93 42.85 8.33
C TRP A 154 6.65 42.71 7.00
N THR A 155 7.79 43.40 6.87
CA THR A 155 8.67 43.26 5.70
C THR A 155 9.93 42.52 6.15
N SER A 156 10.26 41.43 5.47
CA SER A 156 11.50 40.70 5.75
C SER A 156 12.72 41.49 5.28
N PRO A 157 13.91 41.24 5.83
CA PRO A 157 15.16 41.86 5.37
C PRO A 157 15.43 41.68 3.87
N ASN A 158 14.85 40.65 3.25
CA ASN A 158 14.93 40.38 1.82
C ASN A 158 13.92 41.19 0.99
N THR A 159 13.32 42.25 1.56
CA THR A 159 12.35 43.13 0.90
C THR A 159 11.04 42.44 0.49
N ILE A 160 10.74 41.28 1.08
CA ILE A 160 9.46 40.58 0.88
C ILE A 160 8.49 40.99 1.98
N SER A 161 7.35 41.56 1.61
CA SER A 161 6.26 41.89 2.53
C SER A 161 5.38 40.67 2.79
N PHE A 162 5.01 40.47 4.06
CA PHE A 162 4.16 39.40 4.53
C PHE A 162 2.98 39.96 5.32
N ILE A 163 1.85 39.26 5.25
CA ILE A 163 0.72 39.48 6.15
C ILE A 163 0.31 38.14 6.77
N GLY A 164 0.42 38.05 8.09
CA GLY A 164 -0.13 36.98 8.90
C GLY A 164 -1.56 37.33 9.29
N VAL A 165 -2.51 36.42 9.07
CA VAL A 165 -3.89 36.57 9.52
C VAL A 165 -4.23 35.42 10.46
N VAL A 166 -4.67 35.75 11.67
CA VAL A 166 -5.11 34.78 12.69
C VAL A 166 -6.56 35.07 13.04
N VAL A 167 -7.36 34.00 13.09
CA VAL A 167 -8.77 34.05 13.46
C VAL A 167 -8.94 33.44 14.84
N GLN A 168 -9.55 34.17 15.77
CA GLN A 168 -9.89 33.74 17.14
C GLN A 168 -11.40 33.85 17.35
N TYR A 169 -12.00 32.84 17.96
CA TYR A 169 -13.45 32.71 18.13
C TYR A 169 -13.78 31.75 19.27
#